data_AF-A0A451A3K4-F1
#
_entry.id   AF-A0A451A3K4-F1
#
_cell.length_a   1.000
_cell.length_b   1.000
_cell.length_c   1.000
_cell.angle_alpha   90.00
_cell.angle_beta   90.00
_cell.angle_gamma   90.00
#
_symmetry.space_group_name_H-M   'P 1'
#
loop_
_entity.id
_entity.type
_entity.pdbx_description
1 polymer ?
#
loop_
_entity_poly.entity_id
_entity_poly.type
_entity_poly.pdbx_seq_one_letter_code
_entity_poly.pdbx_strand_id
1 'polypeptide(L)'
;MVFLTLKDVKTLNWDDCLGHLRQVIAMEFHRHERLLHGNILNTEERELLLTFKGRHTPRYELEMSLGYLLTWLERATGEQVVLLIDEYDTPIHAGYQSGFYEEITGFMRNWLSGALKDHASLK
;
A
#
# COMPACT_ATOMS: atom_id res chain seq x y z
N MET A 1 -2.62 -12.39 6.09
CA MET A 1 -2.08 -11.25 6.87
C MET A 1 -1.14 -10.42 6.01
N VAL A 2 -1.35 -9.11 6.02
CA VAL A 2 -0.47 -8.08 5.47
C VAL A 2 0.23 -7.38 6.64
N PHE A 3 1.56 -7.29 6.59
CA PHE A 3 2.36 -6.59 7.58
C PHE A 3 3.28 -5.61 6.86
N LEU A 4 3.16 -4.33 7.20
CA LEU A 4 3.96 -3.25 6.63
C LEU A 4 4.68 -2.54 7.78
N THR A 5 5.94 -2.16 7.56
CA THR A 5 6.68 -1.29 8.48
C THR A 5 7.12 -0.05 7.72
N LEU A 6 6.84 1.13 8.27
CA LEU A 6 7.20 2.42 7.67
C LEU A 6 8.39 3.09 8.39
N LYS A 7 9.08 2.36 9.27
CA LYS A 7 10.19 2.85 10.11
C LYS A 7 11.34 3.51 9.34
N ASP A 8 11.54 3.11 8.09
CA ASP A 8 12.63 3.57 7.21
C ASP A 8 12.16 4.67 6.23
N VAL A 9 10.93 5.16 6.37
CA VAL A 9 10.38 6.28 5.55
C VAL A 9 10.64 7.61 6.26
N LYS A 10 11.93 7.92 6.44
CA LYS A 10 12.43 9.14 7.11
C LYS A 10 13.16 10.03 6.13
N THR A 11 12.41 10.73 5.29
CA THR A 11 12.95 11.48 4.15
C THR A 11 12.86 12.99 4.36
N LEU A 12 13.64 13.75 3.58
CA LEU A 12 13.74 15.22 3.69
C LEU A 12 12.88 15.96 2.66
N ASN A 13 12.25 15.24 1.73
CA ASN A 13 11.34 15.79 0.74
C ASN A 13 10.25 14.77 0.37
N TRP A 14 9.22 15.27 -0.32
CA TRP A 14 8.06 14.49 -0.74
C TRP A 14 8.40 13.39 -1.76
N ASP A 15 9.24 13.68 -2.76
CA ASP A 15 9.52 12.73 -3.85
C ASP A 15 10.23 11.48 -3.32
N ASP A 16 11.20 11.67 -2.42
CA ASP A 16 11.87 10.58 -1.71
C ASP A 16 10.90 9.82 -0.81
N CYS A 17 10.00 10.53 -0.10
CA CYS A 17 8.98 9.90 0.76
C CYS A 17 8.08 8.97 -0.07
N LEU A 18 7.55 9.49 -1.18
CA LEU A 18 6.72 8.74 -2.10
C LEU A 18 7.49 7.58 -2.73
N GLY A 19 8.76 7.76 -3.05
CA GLY A 19 9.66 6.70 -3.55
C GLY A 19 9.82 5.55 -2.54
N HIS A 20 10.09 5.87 -1.27
CA HIS A 20 10.19 4.89 -0.19
C HIS A 20 8.88 4.15 0.04
N LEU A 21 7.74 4.86 0.04
CA LEU A 21 6.41 4.24 0.12
C LEU A 21 6.17 3.28 -1.07
N ARG A 22 6.62 3.65 -2.28
CA ARG A 22 6.58 2.75 -3.45
C ARG A 22 7.31 1.46 -3.16
N GLN A 23 8.49 1.56 -2.59
CA GLN A 23 9.35 0.41 -2.34
C GLN A 23 8.71 -0.52 -1.32
N VAL A 24 8.19 0.02 -0.21
CA VAL A 24 7.48 -0.74 0.81
C VAL A 24 6.28 -1.48 0.18
N ILE A 25 5.46 -0.78 -0.60
CA ILE A 25 4.29 -1.36 -1.26
C ILE A 25 4.71 -2.43 -2.26
N ALA A 26 5.68 -2.14 -3.14
CA ALA A 26 6.16 -3.11 -4.12
C ALA A 26 6.70 -4.39 -3.46
N MET A 27 7.46 -4.27 -2.36
CA MET A 27 7.95 -5.43 -1.61
C MET A 27 6.81 -6.29 -1.06
N GLU A 28 5.74 -5.67 -0.57
CA GLU A 28 4.57 -6.40 -0.11
C GLU A 28 3.83 -7.10 -1.26
N PHE A 29 3.71 -6.45 -2.43
CA PHE A 29 3.15 -7.07 -3.63
C PHE A 29 4.01 -8.24 -4.14
N HIS A 30 5.34 -8.13 -4.05
CA HIS A 30 6.25 -9.24 -4.33
C HIS A 30 6.01 -10.42 -3.38
N ARG A 31 5.78 -10.16 -2.08
CA ARG A 31 5.50 -11.20 -1.08
C ARG A 31 4.25 -12.02 -1.41
N HIS A 32 3.28 -11.43 -2.10
CA HIS A 32 2.03 -12.07 -2.51
C HIS A 32 1.97 -12.38 -4.00
N GLU A 33 3.11 -12.55 -4.68
CA GLU A 33 3.13 -12.85 -6.11
C GLU A 33 2.40 -14.14 -6.48
N ARG A 34 2.17 -15.03 -5.52
CA ARG A 34 1.31 -16.22 -5.68
C ARG A 34 -0.08 -15.90 -6.23
N LEU A 35 -0.59 -14.68 -6.05
CA LEU A 35 -1.85 -14.21 -6.60
C LEU A 35 -1.86 -14.22 -8.15
N LEU A 36 -0.68 -14.14 -8.77
CA LEU A 36 -0.52 -14.28 -10.23
C LEU A 36 -0.72 -15.73 -10.69
N HIS A 37 -0.80 -16.70 -9.79
CA HIS A 37 -1.03 -18.10 -10.16
C HIS A 37 -2.50 -18.47 -9.98
N GLY A 38 -3.08 -19.12 -10.99
CA GLY A 38 -4.49 -19.49 -11.02
C GLY A 38 -5.43 -18.37 -11.47
N ASN A 39 -6.71 -18.50 -11.08
CA ASN A 39 -7.83 -17.68 -11.56
C ASN A 39 -8.36 -16.69 -10.51
N ILE A 40 -7.53 -16.29 -9.54
CA ILE A 40 -7.91 -15.29 -8.53
C ILE A 40 -8.07 -13.90 -9.16
N LEU A 41 -7.11 -13.53 -10.01
CA LEU A 41 -7.05 -12.24 -10.68
C LEU A 41 -7.52 -12.34 -12.13
N ASN A 42 -8.36 -11.40 -12.54
CA ASN A 42 -8.67 -11.18 -13.96
C ASN A 42 -7.49 -10.53 -14.70
N THR A 43 -7.59 -10.33 -16.01
CA THR A 43 -6.51 -9.76 -16.84
C THR A 43 -6.04 -8.38 -16.34
N GLU A 44 -6.97 -7.47 -16.06
CA GLU A 44 -6.66 -6.10 -15.62
C GLU A 44 -6.01 -6.09 -14.23
N GLU A 45 -6.51 -6.91 -13.30
CA GLU A 45 -5.95 -7.05 -11.95
C GLU A 45 -4.52 -7.61 -11.98
N ARG A 46 -4.21 -8.53 -12.92
CA ARG A 46 -2.85 -9.04 -13.11
C ARG A 46 -1.90 -7.94 -13.58
N GLU A 47 -2.34 -7.10 -14.52
CA GLU A 47 -1.55 -5.97 -15.00
C GLU A 47 -1.29 -4.94 -13.89
N LEU A 48 -2.31 -4.62 -13.08
CA LEU A 48 -2.17 -3.76 -11.92
C LEU A 48 -1.15 -4.32 -10.92
N LEU A 49 -1.26 -5.62 -10.56
CA LEU A 49 -0.31 -6.27 -9.66
C LEU A 49 1.13 -6.16 -10.17
N LEU A 50 1.35 -6.45 -11.46
CA LEU A 50 2.66 -6.33 -12.09
C LEU A 50 3.19 -4.88 -12.08
N THR A 51 2.31 -3.90 -12.26
CA THR A 51 2.68 -2.48 -12.25
C THR A 51 3.09 -2.02 -10.86
N PHE A 52 2.38 -2.45 -9.81
CA PHE A 52 2.76 -2.20 -8.42
C PHE A 52 4.10 -2.87 -8.06
N LYS A 53 4.32 -4.12 -8.48
CA LYS A 53 5.64 -4.80 -8.32
C LYS A 53 6.75 -4.02 -9.03
N GLY A 54 6.49 -3.57 -10.25
CA GLY A 54 7.45 -2.86 -11.10
C GLY A 54 7.77 -1.43 -10.66
N ARG A 55 7.05 -0.88 -9.67
CA ARG A 55 7.22 0.52 -9.19
C ARG A 55 6.99 1.57 -10.29
N HIS A 56 6.15 1.26 -11.28
CA HIS A 56 5.82 2.17 -12.39
C HIS A 56 4.52 2.95 -12.17
N THR A 57 3.88 2.78 -11.01
CA THR A 57 2.58 3.41 -10.73
C THR A 57 2.70 4.88 -10.32
N PRO A 58 1.82 5.75 -10.87
CA PRO A 58 1.64 7.11 -10.37
C PRO A 58 1.04 7.11 -8.96
N ARG A 59 1.10 8.26 -8.30
CA ARG A 59 0.63 8.44 -6.92
C ARG A 59 -0.81 7.96 -6.71
N TYR A 60 -1.74 8.36 -7.59
CA TYR A 60 -3.17 8.06 -7.43
C TYR A 60 -3.48 6.56 -7.48
N GLU A 61 -2.73 5.78 -8.25
CA GLU A 61 -2.87 4.31 -8.26
C GLU A 61 -2.24 3.69 -7.01
N LEU A 62 -1.11 4.22 -6.56
CA LEU A 62 -0.46 3.77 -5.34
C LEU A 62 -1.35 3.96 -4.10
N GLU A 63 -2.11 5.07 -4.06
CA GLU A 63 -3.12 5.32 -3.03
C GLU A 63 -4.24 4.27 -3.02
N MET A 64 -4.48 3.53 -4.10
CA MET A 64 -5.47 2.45 -4.15
C MET A 64 -4.87 1.05 -3.91
N SER A 65 -3.54 0.95 -3.95
CA SER A 65 -2.81 -0.33 -3.94
C SER A 65 -3.17 -1.26 -2.78
N LEU A 66 -3.32 -0.73 -1.56
CA LEU A 66 -3.57 -1.55 -0.39
C LEU A 66 -4.98 -2.17 -0.42
N GLY A 67 -5.99 -1.43 -0.86
CA GLY A 67 -7.35 -1.95 -1.02
C GLY A 67 -7.41 -3.09 -2.04
N TYR A 68 -6.71 -2.93 -3.18
CA TYR A 68 -6.59 -4.01 -4.16
C TYR A 68 -5.95 -5.26 -3.57
N LEU A 69 -4.82 -5.11 -2.88
CA LEU A 69 -4.10 -6.24 -2.31
C LEU A 69 -4.95 -6.99 -1.29
N LEU A 70 -5.62 -6.28 -0.38
CA LEU A 70 -6.49 -6.90 0.62
C LEU A 70 -7.65 -7.65 -0.05
N THR A 71 -8.34 -7.02 -1.01
CA THR A 71 -9.42 -7.65 -1.77
C THR A 71 -8.96 -8.93 -2.46
N TRP A 72 -7.81 -8.91 -3.13
CA TRP A 72 -7.28 -10.08 -3.83
C TRP A 72 -6.84 -11.20 -2.89
N LEU A 73 -6.28 -10.84 -1.73
CA LEU A 73 -5.91 -11.82 -0.72
C LEU A 73 -7.14 -12.48 -0.09
N GLU A 74 -8.18 -11.71 0.24
CA GLU A 74 -9.44 -12.25 0.75
C GLU A 74 -10.11 -13.17 -0.28
N ARG A 75 -10.09 -12.79 -1.56
CA ARG A 75 -10.59 -13.65 -2.65
C ARG A 75 -9.78 -14.95 -2.76
N ALA A 76 -8.48 -14.91 -2.52
CA ALA A 76 -7.60 -16.07 -2.59
C ALA A 76 -7.74 -17.02 -1.40
N THR A 77 -8.08 -16.51 -0.20
CA THR A 77 -8.15 -17.29 1.03
C THR A 77 -9.57 -17.63 1.46
N GLY A 78 -10.57 -16.87 1.00
CA GLY A 78 -11.96 -16.96 1.50
C GLY A 78 -12.12 -16.40 2.92
N GLU A 79 -11.09 -15.75 3.47
CA GLU A 79 -11.02 -15.26 4.85
C GLU A 79 -10.61 -13.80 4.88
N GLN A 80 -11.10 -13.07 5.88
CA GLN A 80 -10.71 -11.67 6.13
C GLN A 80 -9.20 -11.53 6.36
N VAL A 81 -8.61 -10.50 5.76
CA VAL A 81 -7.16 -10.27 5.86
C VAL A 81 -6.86 -9.30 7.00
N VAL A 82 -6.08 -9.76 7.98
CA VAL A 82 -5.53 -8.88 9.01
C VAL A 82 -4.44 -7.99 8.40
N LEU A 83 -4.59 -6.67 8.56
CA LEU A 83 -3.62 -5.63 8.20
C LEU A 83 -2.95 -5.08 9.46
N LEU A 84 -1.63 -5.10 9.49
CA LEU A 84 -0.82 -4.49 10.54
C LEU A 84 0.17 -3.52 9.90
N ILE A 85 0.21 -2.28 10.41
CA ILE A 85 1.13 -1.24 9.96
C ILE A 85 1.91 -0.75 11.18
N ASP A 86 3.19 -1.06 11.18
CA ASP A 86 4.14 -0.62 12.19
C ASP A 86 4.75 0.74 11.80
N GLU A 87 4.99 1.60 12.80
CA GLU A 87 5.60 2.93 12.62
C GLU A 87 4.86 3.81 11.59
N TYR A 88 3.51 3.73 11.58
CA TYR A 88 2.67 4.41 10.58
C TYR A 88 2.82 5.95 10.59
N ASP A 89 3.22 6.50 11.74
CA ASP A 89 3.41 7.93 12.00
C ASP A 89 4.81 8.42 11.58
N THR A 90 5.81 7.55 11.45
CA THR A 90 7.16 7.90 10.98
C THR A 90 7.17 8.82 9.73
N PRO A 91 6.51 8.47 8.61
CA PRO A 91 6.50 9.32 7.42
C PRO A 91 5.74 10.64 7.63
N ILE A 92 4.71 10.65 8.49
CA ILE A 92 3.96 11.86 8.84
C ILE A 92 4.87 12.81 9.64
N HIS A 93 5.65 12.27 10.57
CA HIS A 93 6.61 13.01 11.37
C HIS A 93 7.71 13.63 10.50
N ALA A 94 8.24 12.87 9.54
CA ALA A 94 9.22 13.36 8.56
C ALA A 94 8.64 14.49 7.71
N GLY A 95 7.38 14.36 7.25
CA GLY A 95 6.68 15.40 6.50
C GLY A 95 6.42 16.66 7.30
N TYR A 96 6.11 16.54 8.59
CA TYR A 96 6.00 17.69 9.49
C TYR A 96 7.34 18.43 9.64
N GLN A 97 8.44 17.70 9.86
CA GLN A 97 9.76 18.29 10.05
C GLN A 97 10.35 18.92 8.78
N SER A 98 10.02 18.36 7.61
CA SER A 98 10.67 18.71 6.35
C SER A 98 9.75 19.44 5.36
N GLY A 99 8.54 19.82 5.78
CA GLY A 99 7.66 20.71 5.03
C GLY A 99 6.78 20.08 3.95
N PHE A 100 6.52 18.77 4.01
CA PHE A 100 5.63 18.04 3.09
C PHE A 100 4.44 17.35 3.79
N TYR A 101 4.01 17.92 4.92
CA TYR A 101 2.99 17.34 5.79
C TYR A 101 1.64 17.09 5.08
N GLU A 102 1.19 18.04 4.25
CA GLU A 102 -0.10 17.93 3.54
C GLU A 102 -0.06 16.80 2.50
N GLU A 103 1.08 16.63 1.82
CA GLU A 103 1.27 15.60 0.81
C GLU A 103 1.20 14.20 1.43
N ILE A 104 1.94 13.97 2.53
CA ILE A 104 1.98 12.66 3.19
C ILE A 104 0.67 12.33 3.89
N THR A 105 0.04 13.28 4.60
CA THR A 105 -1.25 13.04 5.24
C THR A 105 -2.35 12.81 4.21
N GLY A 106 -2.32 13.51 3.08
CA GLY A 106 -3.17 13.24 1.92
C GLY A 106 -3.00 11.83 1.39
N PHE A 107 -1.76 11.39 1.18
CA PHE A 107 -1.46 10.03 0.73
C PHE A 107 -1.94 8.98 1.73
N MET A 108 -1.55 9.10 3.00
CA MET A 108 -1.91 8.12 4.05
C MET A 108 -3.43 8.02 4.23
N ARG A 109 -4.14 9.14 4.19
CA ARG A 109 -5.61 9.15 4.24
C ARG A 109 -6.21 8.37 3.09
N ASN A 110 -5.78 8.60 1.86
CA ASN A 110 -6.33 7.91 0.69
C ASN A 110 -5.97 6.42 0.69
N TRP A 111 -4.70 6.12 0.99
CA TRP A 111 -4.15 4.77 1.06
C TRP A 111 -4.84 3.89 2.11
N LEU A 112 -5.07 4.44 3.30
CA LEU A 112 -5.78 3.72 4.37
C LEU A 112 -7.29 3.70 4.14
N SER A 113 -7.89 4.80 3.63
CA SER A 113 -9.33 4.83 3.36
C SER A 113 -9.73 3.80 2.30
N GLY A 114 -8.95 3.65 1.23
CA GLY A 114 -9.20 2.63 0.21
C GLY A 114 -9.10 1.21 0.78
N ALA A 115 -8.19 0.99 1.73
CA ALA A 115 -8.03 -0.30 2.39
C ALA A 115 -9.09 -0.61 3.47
N LEU A 116 -9.76 0.40 4.03
CA LEU A 116 -10.64 0.23 5.19
C LEU A 116 -12.13 0.48 4.89
N LYS A 117 -12.47 1.16 3.79
CA LYS A 117 -13.87 1.38 3.40
C LYS A 117 -14.58 0.09 2.98
N ASP A 118 -13.85 -0.80 2.30
CA ASP A 118 -14.40 -2.06 1.80
C ASP A 118 -14.13 -3.25 2.75
N HIS A 119 -13.22 -3.07 3.72
CA HIS A 119 -12.87 -4.07 4.72
C HIS A 119 -13.41 -3.64 6.09
N ALA A 120 -14.55 -4.21 6.50
CA ALA A 120 -15.25 -3.90 7.76
C ALA A 120 -14.51 -4.38 9.03
N SER A 121 -13.17 -4.40 9.03
CA SER A 121 -12.30 -4.97 10.07
C SER A 121 -11.64 -3.92 10.97
N LEU A 122 -12.25 -2.75 11.12
CA LEU A 122 -12.06 -1.90 12.30
C LEU A 122 -13.35 -1.87 13.13
N LYS A 123 -13.43 -2.77 14.11
CA LYS A 123 -14.29 -2.66 15.29
C LYS A 123 -13.41 -2.54 16.52
#